data_AF-A0A2T5ID34-F1
#
_entry.id   AF-A0A2T5ID34-F1
#
_cell.length_a   1.000
_cell.length_b   1.000
_cell.length_c   1.000
_cell.angle_alpha   90.00
_cell.angle_beta   90.00
_cell.angle_gamma   90.00
#
_symmetry.space_group_name_H-M   'P 1'
#
loop_
_entity.id
_entity.type
_entity.pdbx_description
1 polymer ?
#
loop_
_entity_poly.entity_id
_entity_poly.type
_entity_poly.pdbx_seq_one_letter_code
_entity_poly.pdbx_strand_id
1 'polypeptide(L)'
;MTAATCRRQLRFATVIAVLIFSSILGNGAFAQMETQQGVIELTLPRPVSGNEKVWVEVRTRALPKRAEIRVTAPDGTLLGTISPYGAPGTPRHEAATATYTIPLPTSAVSDDHVELYLEVDEPDKPPRAPWPVEVESLNLVYVPVND
;
A
#
# COMPACT_ATOMS: atom_id res chain seq x y z
N MET A 1 66.99 -33.52 23.62
CA MET A 1 66.41 -32.16 23.58
C MET A 1 65.49 -32.05 22.38
N THR A 2 64.31 -31.50 22.65
CA THR A 2 63.10 -31.24 21.85
C THR A 2 63.29 -30.62 20.46
N ALA A 3 62.43 -31.00 19.49
CA ALA A 3 61.36 -30.13 18.97
C ALA A 3 60.61 -30.77 17.79
N ALA A 4 59.38 -31.22 18.04
CA ALA A 4 58.40 -31.59 17.02
C ALA A 4 57.27 -30.56 17.03
N THR A 5 57.37 -29.52 16.20
CA THR A 5 56.31 -28.48 16.12
C THR A 5 56.15 -27.96 14.70
N CYS A 6 55.87 -28.83 13.73
CA CYS A 6 55.57 -28.40 12.35
C CYS A 6 54.52 -29.29 11.68
N ARG A 7 53.34 -29.44 12.29
CA ARG A 7 52.20 -30.14 11.66
C ARG A 7 50.81 -29.63 12.06
N ARG A 8 50.70 -28.77 13.07
CA ARG A 8 49.41 -28.32 13.62
C ARG A 8 48.90 -26.99 13.02
N GLN A 9 49.79 -26.13 12.52
CA GLN A 9 49.40 -24.79 12.03
C GLN A 9 48.77 -24.79 10.64
N LEU A 10 49.06 -25.79 9.80
CA LEU A 10 48.54 -25.84 8.42
C LEU A 10 47.03 -26.18 8.36
N ARG A 11 46.48 -26.83 9.39
CA ARG A 11 45.07 -27.25 9.42
C ARG A 11 44.11 -26.12 9.80
N PHE A 12 44.57 -25.11 10.54
CA PHE A 12 43.71 -24.03 11.00
C PHE A 12 43.44 -22.98 9.91
N ALA A 13 44.42 -22.72 9.04
CA ALA A 13 44.27 -21.76 7.95
C ALA A 13 43.17 -22.16 6.95
N THR A 14 43.01 -23.46 6.68
CA THR A 14 42.02 -23.98 5.73
C THR A 14 40.59 -23.89 6.28
N VAL A 15 40.39 -24.07 7.59
CA VAL A 15 39.05 -23.98 8.22
C VAL A 15 38.53 -22.54 8.22
N ILE A 16 39.40 -21.55 8.43
CA ILE A 16 39.03 -20.13 8.40
C ILE A 16 38.59 -19.71 6.98
N ALA A 17 39.31 -20.16 5.95
CA ALA A 17 38.97 -19.83 4.56
C ALA A 17 37.59 -20.39 4.13
N VAL A 18 37.23 -21.59 4.59
CA VAL A 18 35.92 -22.19 4.28
C VAL A 18 34.77 -21.48 5.01
N LEU A 19 34.97 -21.03 6.26
CA LEU A 19 33.94 -20.30 7.02
C LEU A 19 33.66 -18.91 6.44
N ILE A 20 34.68 -18.22 5.90
CA ILE A 20 34.50 -16.91 5.27
C ILE A 20 33.73 -17.05 3.93
N PHE A 21 34.00 -18.11 3.15
CA PHE A 21 33.35 -18.31 1.85
C PHE A 21 31.86 -18.68 1.95
N SER A 22 31.47 -19.44 2.97
CA SER A 22 30.07 -19.82 3.21
C SER A 22 29.17 -18.65 3.67
N SER A 23 29.75 -17.52 4.06
CA SER A 23 29.00 -16.35 4.55
C SER A 23 28.46 -15.45 3.43
N ILE A 24 28.92 -15.63 2.18
CA ILE A 24 28.66 -14.67 1.09
C ILE A 24 27.42 -15.05 0.25
N LEU A 25 26.92 -16.30 0.33
CA LEU A 25 25.79 -16.75 -0.49
C LEU A 25 24.40 -16.57 0.17
N GLY A 26 24.32 -16.06 1.40
CA GLY A 26 23.06 -16.01 2.16
C GLY A 26 22.25 -14.71 2.08
N ASN A 27 22.81 -13.60 1.58
CA ASN A 27 22.12 -12.31 1.58
C ASN A 27 21.42 -12.03 0.25
N GLY A 28 20.42 -12.85 -0.08
CA GLY A 28 19.32 -12.41 -0.92
C GLY A 28 18.44 -11.47 -0.09
N ALA A 29 18.85 -10.21 0.04
CA ALA A 29 17.97 -9.18 0.58
C ALA A 29 16.82 -9.00 -0.41
N PHE A 30 15.72 -9.72 -0.19
CA PHE A 30 14.44 -9.26 -0.70
C PHE A 30 14.23 -7.90 -0.06
N ALA A 31 14.46 -6.84 -0.83
CA ALA A 31 13.97 -5.53 -0.48
C ALA A 31 12.45 -5.66 -0.45
N GLN A 32 11.92 -5.91 0.75
CA GLN A 32 10.52 -5.69 1.04
C GLN A 32 10.34 -4.19 0.82
N MET A 33 9.91 -3.83 -0.39
CA MET A 33 9.49 -2.48 -0.69
C MET A 33 8.32 -2.22 0.25
N GLU A 34 8.62 -1.62 1.39
CA GLU A 34 7.65 -0.92 2.20
C GLU A 34 7.27 0.31 1.37
N THR A 35 6.40 0.08 0.38
CA THR A 35 5.66 1.16 -0.26
C THR A 35 4.98 1.88 0.89
N GLN A 36 5.32 3.16 1.08
CA GLN A 36 4.58 4.02 2.00
C GLN A 36 3.15 4.09 1.46
N GLN A 37 2.31 3.16 1.91
CA GLN A 37 0.90 3.11 1.60
C GLN A 37 0.20 4.13 2.49
N GLY A 38 -0.73 4.90 1.91
CA GLY A 38 -1.54 5.81 2.68
C GLY A 38 -2.57 5.00 3.47
N VAL A 39 -2.27 4.66 4.72
CA VAL A 39 -3.23 4.02 5.63
C VAL A 39 -4.18 5.09 6.15
N ILE A 40 -5.49 4.86 5.97
CA ILE A 40 -6.54 5.77 6.38
C ILE A 40 -7.57 4.97 7.18
N GLU A 41 -7.77 5.37 8.42
CA GLU A 41 -8.80 4.83 9.29
C GLU A 41 -9.99 5.78 9.34
N LEU A 42 -11.19 5.25 9.10
CA LEU A 42 -12.44 5.98 9.14
C LEU A 42 -13.37 5.34 10.16
N THR A 43 -13.76 6.09 11.19
CA THR A 43 -14.75 5.64 12.17
C THR A 43 -16.16 5.80 11.62
N LEU A 44 -16.99 4.76 11.78
CA LEU A 44 -18.41 4.86 11.49
C LEU A 44 -19.08 5.76 12.53
N PRO A 45 -19.81 6.82 12.12
CA PRO A 45 -20.50 7.69 13.07
C PRO A 45 -21.65 7.00 13.82
N ARG A 46 -22.14 5.86 13.31
CA ARG A 46 -23.14 5.02 13.96
C ARG A 46 -23.06 3.58 13.42
N PRO A 47 -23.65 2.58 14.10
CA PRO A 47 -23.78 1.25 13.54
C PRO A 47 -24.57 1.24 12.21
N VAL A 48 -24.17 0.33 11.31
CA VAL A 48 -24.86 0.08 10.03
C VAL A 48 -26.15 -0.71 10.30
N SER A 49 -27.27 -0.22 9.77
CA SER A 49 -28.54 -0.96 9.83
C SER A 49 -28.53 -2.16 8.88
N GLY A 50 -29.32 -3.19 9.16
CA GLY A 50 -29.44 -4.36 8.28
C GLY A 50 -30.00 -4.06 6.89
N ASN A 51 -30.64 -2.89 6.69
CA ASN A 51 -31.15 -2.40 5.41
C ASN A 51 -30.25 -1.32 4.77
N GLU A 52 -29.00 -1.21 5.20
CA GLU A 52 -28.04 -0.24 4.70
C GLU A 52 -26.74 -0.92 4.27
N LYS A 53 -26.06 -0.28 3.32
CA LYS A 53 -24.68 -0.58 2.95
C LYS A 53 -23.82 0.64 3.21
N VAL A 54 -22.55 0.41 3.51
CA VAL A 54 -21.56 1.49 3.67
C VAL A 54 -20.76 1.59 2.39
N TRP A 55 -20.69 2.79 1.84
CA TRP A 55 -19.80 3.11 0.72
C TRP A 55 -18.77 4.12 1.22
N VAL A 56 -17.57 4.10 0.64
CA VAL A 56 -16.61 5.19 0.81
C VAL A 56 -16.80 6.18 -0.33
N GLU A 57 -16.97 7.45 0.03
CA GLU A 57 -16.93 8.58 -0.86
C GLU A 57 -15.52 9.18 -0.83
N VAL A 58 -14.87 9.26 -1.98
CA VAL A 58 -13.52 9.79 -2.14
C VAL A 58 -13.57 10.99 -3.06
N ARG A 59 -13.15 12.15 -2.54
CA ARG A 59 -13.08 13.41 -3.29
C ARG A 59 -11.65 13.66 -3.71
N THR A 60 -11.41 13.74 -5.01
CA THR A 60 -10.05 13.78 -5.58
C THR A 60 -9.87 14.93 -6.55
N ARG A 61 -8.64 15.45 -6.63
CA ARG A 61 -8.21 16.30 -7.75
C ARG A 61 -7.71 15.48 -8.93
N ALA A 62 -7.51 16.16 -10.06
CA ALA A 62 -6.94 15.53 -11.23
C ALA A 62 -5.54 14.96 -10.97
N LEU A 63 -5.38 13.69 -11.30
CA LEU A 63 -4.12 12.99 -11.36
C LEU A 63 -3.50 13.08 -12.77
N PRO A 64 -2.19 12.77 -12.89
CA PRO A 64 -1.55 12.64 -14.19
C PRO A 64 -2.32 11.66 -15.09
N LYS A 65 -2.18 11.83 -16.41
CA LYS A 65 -2.82 10.92 -17.37
C LYS A 65 -2.40 9.47 -17.08
N ARG A 66 -3.37 8.55 -17.05
CA ARG A 66 -3.20 7.12 -16.77
C ARG A 66 -2.77 6.79 -15.33
N ALA A 67 -2.74 7.77 -14.43
CA ALA A 67 -2.55 7.52 -13.02
C ALA A 67 -3.89 7.19 -12.36
N GLU A 68 -3.86 6.27 -11.41
CA GLU A 68 -5.04 5.75 -10.72
C GLU A 68 -4.80 5.69 -9.22
N ILE A 69 -5.84 5.87 -8.42
CA ILE A 69 -5.83 5.59 -6.99
C ILE A 69 -6.44 4.21 -6.80
N ARG A 70 -5.65 3.27 -6.31
CA ARG A 70 -6.11 1.96 -5.88
C ARG A 70 -6.53 2.06 -4.42
N VAL A 71 -7.73 1.57 -4.11
CA VAL A 71 -8.26 1.51 -2.76
C VAL A 71 -8.37 0.04 -2.36
N THR A 72 -7.62 -0.35 -1.33
CA THR A 72 -7.49 -1.73 -0.88
C THR A 72 -7.85 -1.85 0.61
N ALA A 73 -8.37 -3.00 1.00
CA ALA A 73 -8.51 -3.38 2.40
C ALA A 73 -7.15 -3.83 3.00
N PRO A 74 -7.03 -3.94 4.34
CA PRO A 74 -5.77 -4.33 4.99
C PRO A 74 -5.25 -5.72 4.60
N ASP A 75 -6.15 -6.60 4.15
CA ASP A 75 -5.82 -7.93 3.64
C ASP A 75 -5.30 -7.92 2.18
N GLY A 76 -5.17 -6.74 1.57
CA GLY A 76 -4.75 -6.56 0.19
C GLY A 76 -5.88 -6.69 -0.84
N THR A 77 -7.12 -6.91 -0.42
CA THR A 77 -8.27 -7.00 -1.33
C THR A 77 -8.52 -5.66 -2.01
N LEU A 78 -8.54 -5.64 -3.34
CA LEU A 78 -8.89 -4.44 -4.12
C LEU A 78 -10.39 -4.16 -3.99
N LEU A 79 -10.73 -3.03 -3.37
CA LEU A 79 -12.11 -2.55 -3.20
C LEU A 79 -12.56 -1.72 -4.40
N GLY A 80 -11.65 -0.95 -4.98
CA GLY A 80 -11.94 -0.17 -6.18
C GLY A 80 -10.73 0.61 -6.70
N THR A 81 -10.93 1.22 -7.87
CA THR A 81 -9.94 2.05 -8.54
C THR A 81 -10.58 3.36 -8.97
N ILE A 82 -9.91 4.47 -8.72
CA ILE A 82 -10.35 5.82 -9.08
C ILE A 82 -9.36 6.37 -10.08
N SER A 83 -9.82 6.77 -11.27
CA SER A 83 -8.98 7.32 -12.34
C SER A 83 -9.38 8.77 -12.59
N PRO A 84 -9.00 9.73 -11.72
CA PRO A 84 -9.46 11.10 -11.80
C PRO A 84 -8.60 11.85 -12.81
N TYR A 85 -8.88 11.65 -14.09
CA TYR A 85 -8.29 12.45 -15.14
C TYR A 85 -9.16 13.69 -15.34
N GLY A 86 -8.57 14.88 -15.23
CA GLY A 86 -9.26 16.14 -15.49
C GLY A 86 -9.79 16.24 -16.93
N ALA A 87 -10.71 17.17 -17.18
CA ALA A 87 -11.21 17.39 -18.53
C ALA A 87 -10.06 17.76 -19.49
N PRO A 88 -10.02 17.23 -20.72
CA PRO A 88 -8.99 17.57 -21.70
C PRO A 88 -8.86 19.09 -21.87
N GLY A 89 -7.63 19.61 -21.78
CA GLY A 89 -7.35 21.05 -21.94
C GLY A 89 -7.48 21.89 -20.67
N THR A 90 -7.90 21.31 -19.54
CA THR A 90 -7.85 22.01 -18.24
C THR A 90 -6.48 21.84 -17.57
N PRO A 91 -5.83 22.92 -17.12
CA PRO A 91 -4.61 22.82 -16.32
C PRO A 91 -4.85 21.97 -15.05
N ARG A 92 -3.89 21.13 -14.64
CA ARG A 92 -4.06 20.22 -13.48
C ARG A 92 -4.48 20.95 -12.20
N HIS A 93 -4.04 22.19 -12.00
CA HIS A 93 -4.40 23.00 -10.84
C HIS A 93 -5.81 23.60 -10.91
N GLU A 94 -6.38 23.69 -12.11
CA GLU A 94 -7.74 24.20 -12.40
C GLU A 94 -8.75 23.08 -12.68
N ALA A 95 -8.28 21.85 -12.86
CA ALA A 95 -9.13 20.70 -13.08
C ALA A 95 -10.07 20.51 -11.88
N ALA A 96 -11.37 20.49 -12.17
CA ALA A 96 -12.41 20.38 -11.16
C ALA A 96 -12.24 19.14 -10.30
N THR A 97 -12.53 19.28 -9.00
CA THR A 97 -12.60 18.15 -8.08
C THR A 97 -13.71 17.19 -8.53
N ALA A 98 -13.44 15.88 -8.45
CA ALA A 98 -14.42 14.84 -8.73
C ALA A 98 -14.64 13.97 -7.49
N THR A 99 -15.88 13.51 -7.33
CA THR A 99 -16.29 12.63 -6.23
C THR A 99 -16.57 11.24 -6.79
N TYR A 100 -15.99 10.23 -6.14
CA TYR A 100 -16.13 8.82 -6.50
C TYR A 100 -16.70 8.07 -5.31
N THR A 101 -17.53 7.06 -5.57
CA THR A 101 -18.05 6.18 -4.53
C THR A 101 -17.63 4.74 -4.80
N ILE A 102 -17.17 4.07 -3.75
CA ILE A 102 -16.77 2.66 -3.80
C ILE A 102 -17.61 1.91 -2.77
N PRO A 103 -18.39 0.89 -3.18
CA PRO A 103 -19.14 0.08 -2.24
C PRO A 103 -18.17 -0.74 -1.38
N LEU A 104 -18.35 -0.71 -0.06
CA LEU A 104 -17.55 -1.53 0.83
C LEU A 104 -18.24 -2.88 1.08
N PRO A 105 -17.51 -4.00 1.01
CA PRO A 105 -18.03 -5.27 1.50
C PRO A 105 -18.21 -5.18 3.02
N THR A 106 -19.15 -5.95 3.57
CA THR A 106 -19.39 -5.97 5.02
C THR A 106 -18.15 -6.40 5.82
N SER A 107 -17.27 -7.20 5.21
CA SER A 107 -16.00 -7.62 5.80
C SER A 107 -14.97 -6.50 5.93
N ALA A 108 -15.15 -5.35 5.27
CA ALA A 108 -14.25 -4.20 5.41
C ALA A 108 -14.57 -3.34 6.64
N VAL A 109 -15.70 -3.60 7.32
CA VAL A 109 -16.06 -2.93 8.57
C VAL A 109 -15.69 -3.86 9.73
N SER A 110 -14.77 -3.41 10.60
CA SER A 110 -14.35 -4.11 11.82
C SER A 110 -14.55 -3.16 12.99
N ASP A 111 -14.99 -3.60 14.17
CA ASP A 111 -14.87 -2.74 15.36
C ASP A 111 -15.89 -1.58 15.47
N ASP A 112 -16.41 -1.06 14.36
CA ASP A 112 -16.94 0.32 14.13
C ASP A 112 -16.04 1.22 13.26
N HIS A 113 -14.97 0.69 12.69
CA HIS A 113 -14.05 1.40 11.82
C HIS A 113 -13.91 0.69 10.46
N VAL A 114 -13.42 1.45 9.49
CA VAL A 114 -12.95 0.97 8.19
C VAL A 114 -11.51 1.42 8.03
N GLU A 115 -10.62 0.46 7.86
CA GLU A 115 -9.23 0.73 7.50
C GLU A 115 -9.06 0.53 6.00
N LEU A 116 -8.51 1.55 5.32
CA LEU A 116 -8.28 1.56 3.88
C LEU A 116 -6.82 1.89 3.58
N TYR A 117 -6.27 1.20 2.61
CA TYR A 117 -4.96 1.47 2.05
C TYR A 117 -5.16 2.13 0.69
N LEU A 118 -4.60 3.33 0.52
CA LEU A 118 -4.62 4.06 -0.73
C LEU A 118 -3.23 4.11 -1.35
N GLU A 119 -3.18 3.82 -2.64
CA GLU A 119 -1.97 3.92 -3.46
C GLU A 119 -2.28 4.65 -4.76
N VAL A 120 -1.41 5.56 -5.17
CA VAL A 120 -1.37 6.09 -6.52
C VAL A 120 -0.46 5.19 -7.36
N ASP A 121 -1.06 4.57 -8.36
CA ASP A 121 -0.39 3.78 -9.39
C ASP A 121 -0.22 4.66 -10.63
N GLU A 122 1.02 4.94 -11.01
CA GLU A 122 1.37 5.69 -12.23
C GLU A 122 2.19 4.80 -13.15
N PRO A 123 1.94 4.79 -14.47
CA PRO A 123 2.75 4.02 -15.40
C PRO A 123 4.24 4.36 -15.27
N ASP A 124 5.07 3.32 -15.32
CA ASP A 124 6.53 3.41 -15.30
C ASP A 124 7.11 4.03 -14.02
N LYS A 125 6.31 4.11 -12.94
CA LYS A 125 6.75 4.57 -11.62
C LYS A 125 6.35 3.57 -10.53
N PRO A 126 7.10 3.49 -9.43
CA PRO A 126 6.67 2.70 -8.28
C PRO A 126 5.38 3.30 -7.68
N PRO A 127 4.46 2.46 -7.18
CA PRO A 127 3.30 2.93 -6.43
C PRO A 127 3.72 3.77 -5.22
N ARG A 128 2.87 4.71 -4.81
CA ARG A 128 3.13 5.62 -3.68
C ARG A 128 1.84 5.99 -2.96
N ALA A 129 1.91 6.45 -1.72
CA ALA A 129 0.77 7.11 -1.09
C ALA A 129 0.28 8.32 -1.91
N PRO A 130 -1.04 8.59 -1.92
CA PRO A 130 -1.58 9.84 -2.44
C PRO A 130 -1.06 11.02 -1.63
N TRP A 131 -0.82 12.15 -2.30
CA TRP A 131 -0.57 13.40 -1.59
C TRP A 131 -1.88 14.00 -1.04
N PRO A 132 -1.83 14.79 0.05
CA PRO A 132 -3.02 15.44 0.61
C PRO A 132 -3.79 16.34 -0.38
N VAL A 133 -3.13 16.84 -1.43
CA VAL A 133 -3.78 17.65 -2.48
C VAL A 133 -4.46 16.79 -3.56
N GLU A 134 -4.09 15.51 -3.68
CA GLU A 134 -4.66 14.58 -4.66
C GLU A 134 -5.96 13.97 -4.15
N VAL A 135 -6.03 13.68 -2.84
CA VAL A 135 -7.24 13.22 -2.16
C VAL A 135 -7.66 14.27 -1.14
N GLU A 136 -8.69 15.04 -1.46
CA GLU A 136 -9.16 16.17 -0.65
C GLU A 136 -9.97 15.70 0.58
N SER A 137 -10.74 14.62 0.44
CA SER A 137 -11.49 14.04 1.56
C SER A 137 -11.88 12.58 1.30
N LEU A 138 -12.05 11.82 2.39
CA LEU A 138 -12.71 10.52 2.41
C LEU A 138 -13.84 10.55 3.45
N ASN A 139 -15.02 10.10 3.06
CA ASN A 139 -16.18 10.02 3.94
C ASN A 139 -16.86 8.65 3.82
N LEU A 140 -17.48 8.19 4.91
CA LEU A 140 -18.37 7.02 4.87
C LEU A 140 -19.81 7.50 4.63
N VAL A 141 -20.47 6.90 3.65
CA VAL A 141 -21.87 7.18 3.31
C VAL A 141 -22.73 5.92 3.45
N TYR A 142 -23.92 6.07 4.02
CA TYR A 142 -24.87 4.99 4.23
C TYR A 142 -25.88 5.01 3.09
N VAL A 143 -25.93 3.91 2.35
CA VAL A 143 -26.82 3.76 1.19
C VAL A 143 -27.92 2.74 1.55
N PRO A 144 -29.20 3.15 1.55
CA PRO A 144 -30.30 2.21 1.75
C PRO A 144 -30.30 1.15 0.65
N VAL A 145 -30.52 -0.10 1.02
CA VAL A 145 -30.85 -1.18 0.09
C VAL A 145 -32.35 -1.40 0.10
N ASN A 146 -32.97 -1.17 -1.05
CA ASN A 146 -34.33 -1.65 -1.30
C ASN A 146 -34.20 -3.09 -1.80
N ASP A 147 -34.66 -4.05 -1.01
CA ASP A 147 -34.88 -5.43 -1.45
C ASP A 147 -36.14 -5.52 -2.34
#